data_AF-A0A834CE97-F1
#
_entry.id   AF-A0A834CE97-F1
#
_cell.length_a   1.000
_cell.length_b   1.000
_cell.length_c   1.000
_cell.angle_alpha   90.00
_cell.angle_beta   90.00
_cell.angle_gamma   90.00
#
_symmetry.space_group_name_H-M   'P 1'
#
loop_
_entity.id
_entity.type
_entity.pdbx_description
1 polymer ?
#
loop_
_entity_poly.entity_id
_entity_poly.type
_entity_poly.pdbx_seq_one_letter_code
_entity_poly.pdbx_strand_id
1 'polypeptide(L)'
;MDKFVGLHPREAVQQVSSSLGCSPSSPQVAAHFDKNDELQDLRKNFLVPKIADLPVSDLSLVDGSEECIYLCGNSLGLQPKMARKYLEEELD
;
A
#
# COMPACT_ATOMS: atom_id res chain seq x y z
N MET A 1 -5.53 15.12 -9.22
CA MET A 1 -4.74 15.71 -8.12
C MET A 1 -5.35 16.95 -7.44
N ASP A 2 -6.17 17.79 -8.10
CA ASP A 2 -6.53 19.12 -7.55
C ASP A 2 -7.38 19.16 -6.27
N LYS A 3 -8.11 18.10 -5.92
CA LYS A 3 -9.13 18.15 -4.85
C LYS A 3 -8.58 18.39 -3.44
N PHE A 4 -7.31 18.06 -3.19
CA PHE A 4 -6.71 18.14 -1.86
C PHE A 4 -5.40 18.94 -1.84
N VAL A 5 -5.04 19.60 -2.94
CA VAL A 5 -3.81 20.39 -3.02
C VAL A 5 -3.87 21.53 -2.02
N GLY A 6 -2.83 21.64 -1.17
CA GLY A 6 -2.72 22.69 -0.16
C GLY A 6 -3.55 22.48 1.10
N LEU A 7 -4.34 21.42 1.20
CA LEU A 7 -5.02 21.05 2.44
C LEU A 7 -4.08 20.35 3.42
N HIS A 8 -4.31 20.55 4.71
CA HIS A 8 -3.66 19.72 5.73
C HIS A 8 -4.23 18.28 5.68
N PRO A 9 -3.44 17.20 5.85
CA PRO A 9 -3.94 15.83 5.71
C PRO A 9 -5.16 15.49 6.57
N ARG A 10 -5.22 16.05 7.78
CA ARG A 10 -6.39 15.94 8.67
C ARG A 10 -7.67 16.48 8.03
N GLU A 11 -7.58 17.62 7.35
CA GLU A 11 -8.73 18.27 6.69
C GLU A 11 -9.21 17.44 5.51
N ALA A 12 -8.27 16.88 4.72
CA ALA A 12 -8.61 15.97 3.63
C ALA A 12 -9.38 14.73 4.15
N VAL A 13 -8.93 14.10 5.24
CA VAL A 13 -9.62 12.98 5.88
C VAL A 13 -11.02 13.38 6.36
N GLN A 14 -11.14 14.54 7.03
CA GLN A 14 -12.43 15.05 7.52
C GLN A 14 -13.41 15.37 6.38
N GLN A 15 -12.91 15.94 5.28
CA GLN A 15 -13.72 16.25 4.11
C GLN A 15 -14.24 14.98 3.45
N VAL A 16 -13.39 13.97 3.27
CA VAL A 16 -13.80 12.67 2.73
C VAL A 16 -14.80 11.97 3.65
N SER A 17 -14.53 11.90 4.95
CA SER A 17 -15.43 11.25 5.90
C SER A 17 -16.81 11.92 5.95
N SER A 18 -16.84 13.25 5.91
CA SER A 18 -18.09 14.03 5.83
C SER A 18 -18.86 13.75 4.53
N SER A 19 -18.15 13.66 3.40
CA SER A 19 -18.77 13.34 2.11
C SER A 19 -19.34 11.93 2.03
N LEU A 20 -18.77 10.99 2.80
CA LEU A 20 -19.22 9.60 2.89
C LEU A 20 -20.25 9.37 4.01
N GLY A 21 -20.50 10.37 4.86
CA GLY A 21 -21.41 10.23 5.99
C GLY A 21 -20.93 9.26 7.07
N CYS A 22 -19.60 9.11 7.25
CA CYS A 22 -19.02 8.15 8.18
C CYS A 22 -17.97 8.78 9.11
N SER A 23 -17.50 8.01 10.11
CA SER A 23 -16.42 8.43 11.00
C SER A 23 -15.11 8.63 10.23
N PRO A 24 -14.25 9.61 10.58
CA PRO A 24 -12.89 9.74 10.04
C PRO A 24 -12.02 8.49 10.16
N SER A 25 -12.29 7.64 11.17
CA SER A 25 -11.60 6.37 11.39
C SER A 25 -12.25 5.16 10.69
N SER A 26 -13.30 5.39 9.89
CA SER A 26 -13.98 4.32 9.15
C SER A 26 -13.07 3.76 8.06
N PRO A 27 -12.99 2.42 7.87
CA PRO A 27 -12.27 1.80 6.75
C PRO A 27 -12.72 2.30 5.37
N GLN A 28 -13.97 2.77 5.27
CA GLN A 28 -14.51 3.36 4.03
C GLN A 28 -13.72 4.59 3.56
N VAL A 29 -13.14 5.35 4.50
CA VAL A 29 -12.32 6.52 4.19
C VAL A 29 -11.01 6.09 3.55
N ALA A 30 -10.35 5.06 4.11
CA ALA A 30 -9.14 4.48 3.52
C ALA A 30 -9.42 3.92 2.11
N ALA A 31 -10.48 3.12 1.96
CA ALA A 31 -10.88 2.58 0.66
C ALA A 31 -11.20 3.66 -0.39
N HIS A 32 -11.74 4.82 0.05
CA HIS A 32 -11.92 5.97 -0.84
C HIS A 32 -10.58 6.53 -1.31
N PHE A 33 -9.60 6.70 -0.43
CA PHE A 33 -8.28 7.18 -0.82
C PHE A 33 -7.57 6.19 -1.74
N ASP A 34 -7.59 4.89 -1.44
CA ASP A 34 -6.98 3.86 -2.29
C ASP A 34 -7.58 3.87 -3.70
N LYS A 35 -8.92 3.95 -3.81
CA LYS A 35 -9.62 3.98 -5.11
C LYS A 35 -9.26 5.20 -5.95
N ASN A 36 -9.00 6.35 -5.31
CA ASN A 36 -8.72 7.62 -5.97
C ASN A 36 -7.21 7.94 -6.02
N ASP A 37 -6.35 7.01 -5.63
CA ASP A 37 -4.90 7.16 -5.77
C ASP A 37 -4.49 6.92 -7.23
N GLU A 38 -3.96 7.96 -7.86
CA GLU A 38 -3.45 7.92 -9.24
C GLU A 38 -2.18 7.06 -9.36
N LEU A 39 -1.50 6.77 -8.25
CA LEU A 39 -0.28 5.95 -8.20
C LEU A 39 -0.55 4.50 -7.77
N GLN A 40 -1.80 4.10 -7.51
CA GLN A 40 -2.14 2.78 -6.96
C GLN A 40 -1.56 1.62 -7.79
N ASP A 41 -1.47 1.80 -9.11
CA ASP A 41 -0.97 0.79 -10.03
C ASP A 41 0.53 0.51 -9.85
N LEU A 42 1.30 1.48 -9.35
CA LEU A 42 2.74 1.30 -9.10
C LEU A 42 3.02 0.20 -8.10
N ARG A 43 2.10 -0.04 -7.14
CA ARG A 43 2.21 -1.13 -6.17
C ARG A 43 2.34 -2.50 -6.86
N LYS A 44 1.70 -2.68 -8.02
CA LYS A 44 1.74 -3.93 -8.80
C LYS A 44 3.12 -4.22 -9.39
N ASN A 45 4.03 -3.25 -9.41
CA ASN A 45 5.38 -3.39 -9.95
C ASN A 45 6.39 -3.97 -8.94
N PHE A 46 5.97 -4.22 -7.70
CA PHE A 46 6.84 -4.73 -6.64
C PHE A 46 6.43 -6.14 -6.19
N LEU A 47 7.38 -6.88 -5.66
CA LEU A 47 7.15 -8.14 -4.97
C LEU A 47 6.88 -7.84 -3.48
N VAL A 48 5.61 -7.86 -3.08
CA VAL A 48 5.20 -7.70 -1.68
C VAL A 48 5.18 -9.10 -1.01
N PRO A 49 5.87 -9.31 0.12
CA PRO A 49 5.85 -10.59 0.82
C PRO A 49 4.45 -10.94 1.33
N LYS A 50 4.12 -12.24 1.37
CA LYS A 50 2.93 -12.70 2.11
C LYS A 50 3.23 -12.81 3.59
N ILE A 51 2.19 -12.80 4.41
CA ILE A 51 2.33 -12.97 5.86
C ILE A 51 2.99 -14.31 6.20
N ALA A 52 2.67 -15.37 5.46
CA ALA A 52 3.29 -16.69 5.64
C ALA A 52 4.79 -16.75 5.28
N ASP A 53 5.30 -15.78 4.50
CA ASP A 53 6.72 -15.71 4.15
C ASP A 53 7.56 -15.07 5.27
N LEU A 54 6.91 -14.47 6.28
CA LEU A 54 7.60 -13.76 7.35
C LEU A 54 8.04 -14.72 8.47
N PRO A 55 9.24 -14.53 9.05
CA PRO A 55 9.78 -15.45 10.07
C PRO A 55 9.00 -15.53 11.39
N VAL A 56 8.13 -14.56 11.69
CA VAL A 56 7.56 -14.35 13.04
C VAL A 56 6.03 -14.23 13.05
N SER A 57 5.34 -14.76 12.04
CA SER A 57 3.88 -14.67 11.91
C SER A 57 3.16 -15.81 12.64
N ASP A 58 2.23 -15.46 13.54
CA ASP A 58 1.30 -16.43 14.16
C ASP A 58 0.08 -16.63 13.26
N LEU A 59 0.12 -17.68 12.41
CA LEU A 59 -0.94 -18.00 11.45
C LEU A 59 -2.27 -18.43 12.09
N SER A 60 -2.33 -18.58 13.43
CA SER A 60 -3.62 -18.76 14.11
C SER A 60 -4.41 -17.46 14.25
N LEU A 61 -3.74 -16.31 14.11
CA LEU A 61 -4.33 -14.97 14.27
C LEU A 61 -4.54 -14.23 12.94
N VAL A 62 -3.92 -14.69 11.86
CA VAL A 62 -3.86 -13.99 10.56
C VAL A 62 -3.96 -14.95 9.38
N ASP A 63 -4.47 -14.46 8.25
CA ASP A 63 -4.45 -15.21 7.00
C ASP A 63 -3.06 -15.15 6.36
N GLY A 64 -2.36 -16.27 6.32
CA GLY A 64 -1.02 -16.36 5.73
C GLY A 64 -0.96 -16.07 4.22
N SER A 65 -2.10 -16.12 3.52
CA SER A 65 -2.17 -15.87 2.08
C SER A 65 -2.18 -14.38 1.71
N GLU A 66 -2.50 -13.50 2.66
CA GLU A 66 -2.52 -12.06 2.48
C GLU A 66 -1.10 -11.49 2.37
N GLU A 67 -0.99 -10.37 1.66
CA GLU A 67 0.24 -9.57 1.64
C GLU A 67 0.47 -8.91 3.00
N CYS A 68 1.72 -8.82 3.43
CA CYS A 68 2.04 -8.20 4.70
C CYS A 68 1.95 -6.66 4.64
N ILE A 69 1.82 -6.04 5.81
CA ILE A 69 1.94 -4.58 5.97
C ILE A 69 3.43 -4.22 6.07
N TYR A 70 4.04 -3.91 4.92
CA TYR A 70 5.48 -3.65 4.81
C TYR A 70 5.84 -2.18 5.09
N LEU A 71 6.05 -1.83 6.37
CA LEU A 71 6.45 -0.48 6.81
C LEU A 71 7.97 -0.31 7.05
N CYS A 72 8.79 -1.19 6.46
CA CYS A 72 10.25 -1.17 6.60
C CYS A 72 10.99 -0.72 5.32
N GLY A 73 10.25 -0.17 4.34
CA GLY A 73 10.77 0.27 3.04
C GLY A 73 11.83 1.38 3.10
N ASN A 74 11.90 2.10 4.23
CA ASN A 74 12.93 3.10 4.50
C ASN A 74 14.30 2.49 4.82
N SER A 75 14.36 1.20 5.20
CA SER A 75 15.61 0.49 5.46
C SER A 75 15.97 -0.43 4.29
N LEU A 76 15.00 -1.23 3.82
CA LEU A 76 15.17 -2.12 2.68
C LEU A 76 13.94 -1.99 1.76
N GLY A 77 14.15 -1.50 0.54
CA GLY A 77 13.07 -1.37 -0.43
C GLY A 77 12.59 -2.74 -0.92
N LEU A 78 11.30 -2.81 -1.29
CA LEU A 78 10.76 -4.00 -1.98
C LEU A 78 11.43 -4.17 -3.34
N GLN A 79 11.61 -5.43 -3.75
CA GLN A 79 12.19 -5.75 -5.04
C GLN A 79 11.23 -5.36 -6.19
N PRO A 80 11.65 -4.56 -7.17
CA PRO A 80 10.90 -4.36 -8.41
C PRO A 80 10.83 -5.67 -9.21
N LYS A 81 9.68 -5.99 -9.79
CA LYS A 81 9.50 -7.20 -10.62
C LYS A 81 10.44 -7.25 -11.83
N MET A 82 10.91 -6.10 -12.31
CA MET A 82 11.87 -6.01 -13.42
C MET A 82 13.32 -6.33 -13.03
N ALA A 83 13.64 -6.41 -11.73
CA ALA A 83 15.02 -6.61 -11.28
C ALA A 83 15.65 -7.88 -11.88
N ARG A 84 14.90 -8.98 -11.94
CA ARG A 84 15.38 -10.23 -12.55
C ARG A 84 15.66 -10.07 -14.05
N LYS A 85 14.74 -9.43 -14.78
CA LYS A 85 14.86 -9.21 -16.21
C LYS A 85 16.14 -8.44 -16.55
N TYR A 86 16.40 -7.34 -15.85
CA TYR A 86 17.59 -6.52 -16.11
C TYR A 86 18.89 -7.22 -15.71
N LEU A 87 18.87 -8.08 -14.69
CA LEU A 87 20.02 -8.91 -14.38
C LEU A 87 20.31 -9.91 -15.51
N GLU A 88 19.28 -10.54 -16.07
CA GLU A 88 19.43 -11.49 -17.18
C GLU A 88 19.97 -10.80 -18.44
N GLU A 89 19.50 -9.57 -18.76
CA GLU A 89 19.98 -8.78 -19.91
C GLU A 89 21.48 -8.44 -19.85
N GLU A 90 22.07 -8.35 -18.66
CA GLU A 90 23.50 -8.04 -18.48
C GLU A 90 24.39 -9.30 -18.35
N LEU A 91 23.79 -10.48 -18.17
CA LEU A 91 24.49 -11.75 -18.00
C LEU A 91 24.56 -12.59 -19.29
N ASP A 92 23.68 -12.32 -20.26
CA ASP A 92 23.69 -12.89 -21.61
C ASP A 92 24.70 -12.16 -22.54
#